data_AF-A0A0H2S090-F1
#
_entry.id   AF-A0A0H2S090-F1
#
_cell.length_a   1.000
_cell.length_b   1.000
_cell.length_c   1.000
_cell.angle_alpha   90.00
_cell.angle_beta   90.00
_cell.angle_gamma   90.00
#
_symmetry.space_group_name_H-M   'P 1'
#
loop_
_entity.id
_entity.type
_entity.pdbx_description
1 polymer ?
#
loop_
_entity_poly.entity_id
_entity_poly.type
_entity_poly.pdbx_seq_one_letter_code
_entity_poly.pdbx_strand_id
1 'polypeptide(L)'
;MSRAGGLLKGTVIRKSGFQSTQQSRSATPQVASSSTSITANIPLGGGVKDATGKTAEYSVHLSLLLKSMEDQCPVCKSDRYLNPKLRLLVSACYHKMCESCIDRLFTLGPAPCPICNKTLRKLAFMPQTFEDLGVEKEVAVRRRLAKDFNKKREDFPDLKTYNDYLEDVEDITFNLINDIDIAKTEARIAKFRQDNAAIIEANIQRDESYASSLREKEEGERREREETARRLAQEEEEQRILREIERQQLIDKLEHSDKDARKLVAKSRAERLKQQQARAAALGTTTQRDASKAIRTRAAQSTIPDPPHVPLQDDWYAYEDKFTLRSGGYYDPISEAVRRDADGIMRAGGYVVEDIWERAIRTAVAGLDILPLSGFPIKEATPQATAARDVDVEMVGVPG
;
A
#
# COMPACT_ATOMS: atom_id res chain seq x y z
N MET A 1 -47.91 -34.79 38.15
CA MET A 1 -47.03 -35.35 37.11
C MET A 1 -46.05 -34.28 36.64
N SER A 2 -44.76 -34.65 36.58
CA SER A 2 -43.62 -34.02 35.86
C SER A 2 -43.24 -32.57 36.23
N ARG A 3 -42.19 -32.29 37.01
CA ARG A 3 -40.71 -32.42 36.87
C ARG A 3 -40.03 -31.17 36.29
N ALA A 4 -39.02 -30.73 37.05
CA ALA A 4 -38.16 -29.58 36.85
C ALA A 4 -37.05 -29.79 35.81
N GLY A 5 -36.50 -28.66 35.33
CA GLY A 5 -35.07 -28.44 35.14
C GLY A 5 -34.45 -28.84 33.80
N GLY A 6 -33.86 -27.86 33.11
CA GLY A 6 -33.03 -28.07 31.92
C GLY A 6 -32.14 -26.89 31.60
N LEU A 7 -31.07 -26.72 32.38
CA LEU A 7 -29.91 -25.87 32.08
C LEU A 7 -29.26 -26.34 30.76
N LEU A 8 -29.11 -25.45 29.78
CA LEU A 8 -28.30 -25.72 28.59
C LEU A 8 -26.82 -25.45 28.90
N LYS A 9 -26.09 -26.56 29.11
CA LYS A 9 -24.63 -26.64 29.28
C LYS A 9 -23.92 -26.27 27.96
N GLY A 10 -22.94 -25.37 28.05
CA GLY A 10 -21.93 -25.18 27.00
C GLY A 10 -21.04 -26.42 26.88
N THR A 11 -20.98 -27.01 25.70
CA THR A 11 -20.14 -28.17 25.39
C THR A 11 -18.72 -27.74 25.05
N VAL A 12 -17.74 -28.32 25.77
CA VAL A 12 -16.31 -28.19 25.50
C VAL A 12 -15.95 -29.08 24.31
N ILE A 13 -15.62 -28.50 23.16
CA ILE A 13 -15.10 -29.24 22.00
C ILE A 13 -13.58 -29.41 22.16
N ARG A 14 -13.15 -30.64 22.46
CA ARG A 14 -11.74 -31.07 22.32
C ARG A 14 -11.34 -30.99 20.85
N LYS A 15 -10.32 -30.17 20.56
CA LYS A 15 -9.66 -30.13 19.25
C LYS A 15 -8.78 -31.37 19.10
N SER A 16 -9.28 -32.38 18.39
CA SER A 16 -8.52 -33.53 17.92
C SER A 16 -7.51 -33.10 16.85
N GLY A 17 -6.33 -33.73 16.87
CA GLY A 17 -5.19 -33.39 16.04
C GLY A 17 -5.41 -33.61 14.55
N PHE A 18 -4.93 -32.67 13.75
CA PHE A 18 -4.84 -32.81 12.30
C PHE A 18 -3.57 -33.62 11.95
N GLN A 19 -3.80 -34.75 11.29
CA GLN A 19 -2.78 -35.58 10.68
C GLN A 19 -2.26 -34.92 9.40
N SER A 20 -0.94 -34.92 9.27
CA SER A 20 -0.18 -34.56 8.07
C SER A 20 -0.41 -35.61 6.98
N THR A 21 -0.87 -35.18 5.80
CA THR A 21 -0.78 -35.98 4.58
C THR A 21 0.15 -35.28 3.60
N GLN A 22 1.29 -35.92 3.36
CA GLN A 22 2.27 -35.56 2.35
C GLN A 22 1.70 -35.84 0.96
N GLN A 23 1.77 -34.87 0.06
CA GLN A 23 1.81 -35.12 -1.38
C GLN A 23 2.89 -34.26 -2.02
N SER A 24 3.96 -34.96 -2.40
CA SER A 24 5.04 -34.51 -3.26
C SER A 24 4.56 -34.39 -4.71
N ARG A 25 4.68 -33.21 -5.33
CA ARG A 25 4.90 -33.09 -6.78
C ARG A 25 5.83 -31.92 -7.09
N SER A 26 6.98 -32.30 -7.62
CA SER A 26 8.00 -31.51 -8.30
C SER A 26 7.43 -30.82 -9.55
N ALA A 27 7.61 -29.51 -9.66
CA ALA A 27 7.50 -28.78 -10.92
C ALA A 27 8.59 -27.70 -10.97
N THR A 28 9.62 -27.96 -11.77
CA THR A 28 10.65 -27.02 -12.22
C THR A 28 10.03 -25.82 -12.96
N PRO A 29 10.43 -24.57 -12.69
CA PRO A 29 10.10 -23.46 -13.57
C PRO A 29 11.11 -23.39 -14.71
N GLN A 30 10.62 -23.49 -15.95
CA GLN A 30 11.36 -23.24 -17.18
C GLN A 30 11.66 -21.74 -17.28
N VAL A 31 12.94 -21.38 -17.30
CA VAL A 31 13.41 -20.01 -17.54
C VAL A 31 13.53 -19.83 -19.06
N ALA A 32 12.63 -19.05 -19.65
CA ALA A 32 12.73 -18.65 -21.05
C ALA A 32 13.72 -17.48 -21.17
N SER A 33 14.91 -17.77 -21.70
CA SER A 33 15.90 -16.77 -22.09
C SER A 33 15.34 -15.87 -23.19
N SER A 34 15.19 -14.58 -22.92
CA SER A 34 14.93 -13.56 -23.93
C SER A 34 16.07 -12.53 -23.89
N SER A 35 17.01 -12.70 -24.80
CA SER A 35 18.11 -11.78 -25.08
C SER A 35 17.55 -10.41 -25.51
N THR A 36 17.84 -9.37 -24.74
CA THR A 36 17.51 -7.98 -25.11
C THR A 36 18.77 -7.30 -25.67
N SER A 37 18.82 -7.13 -26.98
CA SER A 37 19.71 -6.17 -27.63
C SER A 37 19.09 -4.78 -27.45
N ILE A 38 19.65 -4.00 -26.51
CA ILE A 38 19.27 -2.60 -26.29
C ILE A 38 19.92 -1.79 -27.43
N THR A 39 19.15 -1.47 -28.45
CA THR A 39 19.47 -0.40 -29.40
C THR A 39 18.68 0.85 -29.02
N ALA A 40 19.40 1.97 -28.99
CA ALA A 40 18.91 3.29 -28.64
C ALA A 40 17.80 3.75 -29.59
N ASN A 41 16.58 3.81 -29.08
CA ASN A 41 15.51 4.72 -29.49
C ASN A 41 14.37 4.56 -28.49
N ILE A 42 14.37 5.37 -27.44
CA ILE A 42 13.28 5.42 -26.46
C ILE A 42 12.15 6.25 -27.09
N PRO A 43 10.99 5.65 -27.48
CA PRO A 43 9.83 6.45 -27.77
C PRO A 43 9.31 7.03 -26.45
N LEU A 44 8.58 8.14 -26.57
CA LEU A 44 8.04 9.07 -25.58
C LEU A 44 7.24 8.48 -24.38
N GLY A 45 7.32 7.18 -24.11
CA GLY A 45 6.60 6.44 -23.07
C GLY A 45 7.27 6.49 -21.71
N GLY A 46 6.78 7.40 -20.88
CA GLY A 46 7.30 7.68 -19.55
C GLY A 46 6.56 7.00 -18.40
N GLY A 47 6.56 5.67 -18.31
CA GLY A 47 6.05 4.96 -17.13
C GLY A 47 7.14 4.64 -16.11
N VAL A 48 6.81 4.71 -14.81
CA VAL A 48 7.65 4.11 -13.75
C VAL A 48 7.66 2.60 -14.00
N LYS A 49 8.86 2.04 -14.16
CA LYS A 49 9.03 0.61 -14.39
C LYS A 49 9.12 -0.08 -13.04
N ASP A 50 8.30 -1.09 -12.84
CA ASP A 50 8.39 -1.97 -11.67
C ASP A 50 9.75 -2.70 -11.66
N ALA A 51 10.11 -3.34 -10.55
CA ALA A 51 11.32 -4.18 -10.43
C ALA A 51 11.41 -5.30 -11.49
N THR A 52 10.32 -5.58 -12.20
CA THR A 52 10.21 -6.53 -13.32
C THR A 52 10.47 -5.91 -14.70
N GLY A 53 10.73 -4.59 -14.76
CA GLY A 53 10.97 -3.84 -16.00
C GLY A 53 9.70 -3.44 -16.76
N LYS A 54 8.51 -3.82 -16.28
CA LYS A 54 7.22 -3.45 -16.88
C LYS A 54 6.77 -2.09 -16.38
N THR A 55 6.22 -1.26 -17.26
CA THR A 55 5.57 -0.01 -16.85
C THR A 55 4.33 -0.36 -16.03
N ALA A 56 4.24 0.16 -14.80
CA ALA A 56 3.05 0.00 -13.97
C ALA A 56 1.87 0.63 -14.71
N GLU A 57 0.91 -0.19 -15.12
CA GLU A 57 -0.31 0.30 -15.76
C GLU A 57 -1.30 0.70 -14.69
N TYR A 58 -1.94 1.85 -14.88
CA TYR A 58 -3.01 2.27 -14.00
C TYR A 58 -4.19 1.30 -14.12
N SER A 59 -4.31 0.41 -13.14
CA SER A 59 -5.42 -0.53 -13.01
C SER A 59 -6.22 -0.17 -11.76
N VAL A 60 -7.44 0.33 -11.97
CA VAL A 60 -8.43 0.52 -10.90
C VAL A 60 -8.93 -0.86 -10.49
N HIS A 61 -8.10 -1.62 -9.78
CA HIS A 61 -8.52 -2.96 -9.39
C HIS A 61 -9.28 -2.97 -8.07
N LEU A 62 -9.41 -1.85 -7.33
CA LEU A 62 -10.07 -1.92 -6.01
C LEU A 62 -10.64 -0.64 -5.37
N SER A 63 -11.15 0.36 -6.09
CA SER A 63 -11.90 1.46 -5.43
C SER A 63 -13.28 1.72 -6.04
N LEU A 64 -14.27 1.05 -5.43
CA LEU A 64 -15.71 1.33 -5.31
C LEU A 64 -16.35 2.38 -6.24
N LEU A 65 -17.22 1.86 -7.11
CA LEU A 65 -18.57 2.32 -7.52
C LEU A 65 -18.83 3.75 -8.03
N LEU A 66 -17.91 4.71 -7.96
CA LEU A 66 -18.09 6.05 -8.56
C LEU A 66 -17.24 6.31 -9.80
N LYS A 67 -16.24 5.45 -10.08
CA LYS A 67 -15.22 5.69 -11.12
C LYS A 67 -15.52 5.08 -12.50
N SER A 68 -16.71 4.51 -12.71
CA SER A 68 -16.98 3.68 -13.90
C SER A 68 -17.35 4.45 -15.17
N MET A 69 -17.55 5.78 -15.12
CA MET A 69 -18.03 6.54 -16.28
C MET A 69 -16.89 7.13 -17.15
N GLU A 70 -15.70 7.39 -16.59
CA GLU A 70 -14.57 8.00 -17.33
C GLU A 70 -13.65 6.98 -18.06
N ASP A 71 -13.88 5.69 -17.86
CA ASP A 71 -13.06 4.58 -18.39
C ASP A 71 -13.79 3.78 -19.49
N GLN A 72 -14.51 4.52 -20.35
CA GLN A 72 -15.21 3.99 -21.51
C GLN A 72 -14.44 4.23 -22.81
N CYS A 73 -14.34 3.22 -23.68
CA CYS A 73 -13.79 3.42 -25.02
C CYS A 73 -14.79 4.20 -25.91
N PRO A 74 -14.39 5.30 -26.57
CA PRO A 74 -15.30 6.12 -27.38
C PRO A 74 -15.82 5.42 -28.65
N VAL A 75 -15.11 4.39 -29.15
CA VAL A 75 -15.46 3.69 -30.39
C VAL A 75 -16.39 2.50 -30.14
N CYS A 76 -16.06 1.64 -29.17
CA CYS A 76 -16.84 0.43 -28.88
C CYS A 76 -17.71 0.54 -27.63
N LYS A 77 -17.61 1.64 -26.87
CA LYS A 77 -18.36 1.88 -25.63
C LYS A 77 -18.23 0.76 -24.60
N SER A 78 -17.15 -0.03 -24.68
CA SER A 78 -16.86 -1.08 -23.71
C SER A 78 -16.10 -0.48 -22.55
N ASP A 79 -16.53 -0.84 -21.34
CA ASP A 79 -15.94 -0.36 -20.10
C ASP A 79 -15.09 -1.46 -19.45
N ARG A 80 -14.15 -1.04 -18.61
CA ARG A 80 -13.31 -1.95 -17.82
C ARG A 80 -14.11 -2.81 -16.83
N TYR A 81 -15.32 -2.38 -16.46
CA TYR A 81 -16.24 -3.17 -15.62
C TYR A 81 -16.72 -4.44 -16.32
N LEU A 82 -17.10 -4.37 -17.59
CA LEU A 82 -17.59 -5.53 -18.35
C LEU A 82 -16.45 -6.46 -18.76
N ASN A 83 -15.27 -5.90 -19.04
CA ASN A 83 -14.10 -6.66 -19.47
C ASN A 83 -12.88 -6.23 -18.64
N PRO A 84 -12.55 -6.94 -17.54
CA PRO A 84 -11.44 -6.56 -16.67
C PRO A 84 -10.07 -6.66 -17.35
N LYS A 85 -9.97 -7.39 -18.47
CA LYS A 85 -8.76 -7.49 -19.30
C LYS A 85 -8.64 -6.38 -20.34
N LEU A 86 -9.62 -5.48 -20.44
CA LEU A 86 -9.59 -4.39 -21.40
C LEU A 86 -8.51 -3.38 -21.01
N ARG A 87 -7.52 -3.21 -21.87
CA ARG A 87 -6.48 -2.18 -21.72
C ARG A 87 -6.89 -0.94 -22.51
N LEU A 88 -6.96 0.18 -21.82
CA LEU A 88 -7.12 1.50 -22.42
C LEU A 88 -5.73 2.12 -22.60
N LEU A 89 -5.42 2.48 -23.83
CA LEU A 89 -4.20 3.19 -24.19
C LEU A 89 -4.55 4.64 -24.55
N VAL A 90 -3.58 5.52 -24.34
CA VAL A 90 -3.68 6.94 -24.61
C VAL A 90 -2.84 7.27 -25.85
N SER A 91 -3.43 8.00 -26.77
CA SER A 91 -2.75 8.50 -27.98
C SER A 91 -1.93 9.76 -27.72
N ALA A 92 -1.05 10.15 -28.64
CA ALA A 92 -0.39 11.46 -28.65
C ALA A 92 -1.37 12.67 -28.68
N CYS A 93 -2.65 12.43 -28.96
CA CYS A 93 -3.70 13.45 -28.89
C CYS A 93 -4.43 13.47 -27.55
N TYR A 94 -3.95 12.70 -26.57
CA TYR A 94 -4.54 12.55 -25.24
C TYR A 94 -6.00 12.09 -25.26
N HIS A 95 -6.33 11.17 -26.17
CA HIS A 95 -7.61 10.46 -26.18
C HIS A 95 -7.42 8.98 -25.84
N LYS A 96 -8.32 8.45 -24.99
CA LYS A 96 -8.36 7.04 -24.57
C LYS A 96 -9.01 6.17 -25.66
N MET A 97 -8.40 5.04 -25.97
CA MET A 97 -8.96 4.02 -26.85
C MET A 97 -8.57 2.62 -26.36
N CYS A 98 -9.41 1.61 -26.56
CA CYS A 98 -9.05 0.24 -26.22
C CYS A 98 -8.15 -0.41 -27.28
N GLU A 99 -7.33 -1.37 -26.86
CA GLU A 99 -6.40 -2.11 -27.73
C GLU A 99 -7.06 -2.70 -28.99
N SER A 100 -8.25 -3.30 -28.86
CA SER A 100 -8.99 -3.89 -29.99
C SER A 100 -9.45 -2.85 -31.02
N CYS A 101 -9.86 -1.66 -30.58
CA CYS A 101 -10.22 -0.58 -31.48
C CYS A 101 -9.00 0.00 -32.17
N ILE A 102 -7.88 0.16 -31.45
CA ILE A 102 -6.61 0.63 -32.02
C ILE A 102 -6.14 -0.33 -33.10
N ASP A 103 -6.15 -1.63 -32.83
CA ASP A 103 -5.75 -2.64 -33.80
C ASP A 103 -6.62 -2.56 -35.06
N ARG A 104 -7.95 -2.53 -34.92
CA ARG A 104 -8.85 -2.47 -36.08
C ARG A 104 -8.67 -1.19 -36.93
N LEU A 105 -8.59 -0.02 -36.28
CA LEU A 105 -8.51 1.28 -36.98
C LEU A 105 -7.14 1.54 -37.62
N PHE A 106 -6.05 1.12 -36.98
CA PHE A 106 -4.68 1.43 -37.42
C PHE A 106 -3.96 0.27 -38.11
N THR A 107 -4.62 -0.88 -38.35
CA THR A 107 -4.04 -2.00 -39.13
C THR A 107 -3.77 -1.60 -40.58
N LEU A 108 -4.63 -0.77 -41.17
CA LEU A 108 -4.53 -0.35 -42.57
C LEU A 108 -3.46 0.73 -42.82
N GLY A 109 -2.81 1.24 -41.75
CA GLY A 109 -1.81 2.29 -41.84
C GLY A 109 -2.10 3.48 -40.92
N PRO A 110 -1.42 4.62 -41.13
CA PRO A 110 -1.67 5.83 -40.35
C PRO A 110 -3.09 6.34 -40.62
N ALA A 111 -3.90 6.38 -39.56
CA ALA A 111 -5.30 6.78 -39.62
C ALA A 111 -5.54 8.03 -38.75
N PRO A 112 -6.57 8.83 -39.04
CA PRO A 112 -6.97 9.95 -38.18
C PRO A 112 -7.62 9.44 -36.89
N CYS A 113 -7.35 10.12 -35.77
CA CYS A 113 -8.06 9.90 -34.52
C CYS A 113 -9.55 10.22 -34.68
N PRO A 114 -10.49 9.36 -34.21
CA PRO A 114 -11.93 9.57 -34.40
C PRO A 114 -12.53 10.75 -33.63
N ILE A 115 -11.77 11.40 -32.73
CA ILE A 115 -12.24 12.52 -31.90
C ILE A 115 -11.66 13.86 -32.40
N CYS A 116 -10.35 13.94 -32.65
CA CYS A 116 -9.68 15.18 -33.08
C CYS A 116 -9.14 15.17 -34.52
N ASN A 117 -9.34 14.08 -35.28
CA ASN A 117 -8.89 13.91 -36.66
C ASN A 117 -7.37 14.07 -36.91
N LYS A 118 -6.54 14.15 -35.86
CA LYS A 118 -5.08 14.13 -35.99
C LYS A 118 -4.61 12.76 -36.48
N THR A 119 -3.77 12.75 -37.51
CA THR A 119 -3.20 11.53 -38.09
C THR A 119 -2.19 10.90 -37.15
N LEU A 120 -2.45 9.66 -36.72
CA LEU A 120 -1.63 8.95 -35.75
C LEU A 120 -1.15 7.60 -36.28
N ARG A 121 -0.11 7.08 -35.64
CA ARG A 121 0.43 5.73 -35.88
C ARG A 121 0.14 4.83 -34.68
N LYS A 122 0.04 3.52 -34.90
CA LYS A 122 -0.15 2.53 -33.83
C LYS A 122 0.88 2.64 -32.70
N LEU A 123 2.15 2.92 -33.01
CA LEU A 123 3.22 3.06 -32.02
C LEU A 123 3.11 4.34 -31.17
N ALA A 124 2.26 5.29 -31.55
CA ALA A 124 2.04 6.53 -30.80
C ALA A 124 0.99 6.36 -29.67
N PHE A 125 0.49 5.15 -29.45
CA PHE A 125 -0.36 4.81 -28.32
C PHE A 125 0.50 4.25 -27.18
N MET A 126 0.30 4.78 -25.98
CA MET A 126 1.05 4.42 -24.78
C MET A 126 0.07 3.94 -23.70
N PRO A 127 0.46 3.00 -22.82
CA PRO A 127 -0.39 2.60 -21.70
C PRO A 127 -0.60 3.80 -20.77
N GLN A 128 -1.82 3.93 -20.25
CA GLN A 128 -2.17 4.96 -19.28
C GLN A 128 -1.45 4.69 -17.95
N THR A 129 -0.75 5.70 -17.44
CA THR A 129 0.00 5.65 -16.18
C THR A 129 -0.69 6.43 -15.08
N PHE A 130 -1.43 7.49 -15.43
CA PHE A 130 -2.14 8.36 -14.49
C PHE A 130 -3.64 8.41 -14.80
N GLU A 131 -4.45 8.70 -13.79
CA GLU A 131 -5.90 8.84 -13.92
C GLU A 131 -6.33 9.95 -14.87
N ASP A 132 -5.71 11.11 -14.66
CA ASP A 132 -5.99 12.34 -15.39
C ASP A 132 -5.04 12.48 -16.59
N LEU A 133 -5.63 12.69 -17.75
CA LEU A 133 -4.92 12.93 -19.01
C LEU A 133 -4.22 14.30 -19.02
N GLY A 134 -4.71 15.27 -18.24
CA GLY A 134 -4.07 16.57 -18.05
C GLY A 134 -2.69 16.41 -17.41
N VAL A 135 -2.62 15.62 -16.33
CA VAL A 135 -1.37 15.28 -15.65
C VAL A 135 -0.43 14.51 -16.59
N GLU A 136 -0.94 13.59 -17.42
CA GLU A 136 -0.12 12.91 -18.42
C GLU A 136 0.49 13.88 -19.45
N LYS A 137 -0.29 14.86 -19.93
CA LYS A 137 0.20 15.92 -20.83
C LYS A 137 1.29 16.74 -20.17
N GLU A 138 1.05 17.18 -18.94
CA GLU A 138 1.98 17.96 -18.14
C GLU A 138 3.30 17.22 -17.88
N VAL A 139 3.24 15.96 -17.42
CA VAL A 139 4.43 15.14 -17.18
C VAL A 139 5.23 14.91 -18.47
N ALA A 140 4.56 14.68 -19.61
CA ALA A 140 5.24 14.52 -20.89
C ALA A 140 5.96 15.80 -21.32
N VAL A 141 5.31 16.96 -21.20
CA VAL A 141 5.89 18.27 -21.52
C VAL A 141 7.05 18.60 -20.59
N ARG A 142 6.89 18.44 -19.26
CA ARG A 142 7.97 18.69 -18.30
C ARG A 142 9.18 17.79 -18.53
N ARG A 143 8.99 16.50 -18.86
CA ARG A 143 10.11 15.60 -19.20
C ARG A 143 10.83 16.02 -20.47
N ARG A 144 10.10 16.55 -21.46
CA ARG A 144 10.71 17.10 -22.67
C ARG A 144 11.55 18.32 -22.33
N LEU A 145 10.98 19.28 -21.60
CA LEU A 145 11.65 20.51 -21.23
C LEU A 145 12.83 20.29 -20.29
N ALA A 146 12.73 19.36 -19.33
CA ALA A 146 13.83 19.04 -18.42
C ALA A 146 15.12 18.68 -19.20
N LYS A 147 15.02 17.92 -20.30
CA LYS A 147 16.19 17.57 -21.13
C LYS A 147 16.87 18.77 -21.79
N ASP A 148 16.09 19.77 -22.19
CA ASP A 148 16.61 20.98 -22.82
C ASP A 148 17.07 22.00 -21.77
N PHE A 149 16.39 22.09 -20.61
CA PHE A 149 16.60 23.06 -19.54
C PHE A 149 17.35 22.47 -18.33
N ASN A 150 18.49 21.84 -18.57
CA ASN A 150 19.29 21.10 -17.58
C ASN A 150 20.25 21.96 -16.72
N LYS A 151 19.97 23.25 -16.48
CA LYS A 151 20.84 24.10 -15.65
C LYS A 151 20.56 23.88 -14.16
N LYS A 152 21.60 23.67 -13.36
CA LYS A 152 21.52 23.45 -11.91
C LYS A 152 21.78 24.75 -11.17
N ARG A 153 21.45 24.79 -9.87
CA ARG A 153 21.72 25.95 -9.00
C ARG A 153 23.19 26.39 -9.02
N GLU A 154 24.11 25.44 -9.17
CA GLU A 154 25.56 25.67 -9.22
C GLU A 154 26.00 26.48 -10.46
N ASP A 155 25.20 26.50 -11.52
CA ASP A 155 25.51 27.22 -12.77
C ASP A 155 25.17 28.72 -12.68
N PHE A 156 24.54 29.16 -11.57
CA PHE A 156 24.09 30.53 -11.38
C PHE A 156 24.85 31.23 -10.24
N PRO A 157 25.20 32.51 -10.39
CA PRO A 157 25.91 33.27 -9.37
C PRO A 157 25.04 33.66 -8.18
N ASP A 158 23.73 33.87 -8.39
CA ASP A 158 22.78 34.34 -7.37
C ASP A 158 21.50 33.49 -7.35
N LEU A 159 20.91 33.34 -6.17
CA LEU A 159 19.68 32.58 -5.96
C LEU A 159 18.50 33.23 -6.70
N LYS A 160 18.46 34.57 -6.77
CA LYS A 160 17.41 35.28 -7.49
C LYS A 160 17.40 34.92 -8.97
N THR A 161 18.57 34.95 -9.61
CA THR A 161 18.70 34.60 -11.03
C THR A 161 18.32 33.16 -11.33
N TYR A 162 18.56 32.26 -10.38
CA TYR A 162 18.13 30.86 -10.50
C TYR A 162 16.61 30.72 -10.39
N ASN A 163 15.97 31.42 -9.45
CA ASN A 163 14.51 31.41 -9.32
C ASN A 163 13.83 32.05 -10.53
N ASP A 164 14.33 33.18 -11.03
CA ASP A 164 13.82 33.84 -12.24
C ASP A 164 13.89 32.89 -13.45
N TYR A 165 14.96 32.08 -13.55
CA TYR A 165 15.09 31.03 -14.57
C TYR A 165 14.07 29.90 -14.40
N LEU A 166 13.77 29.47 -13.17
CA LEU A 166 12.76 28.43 -12.91
C LEU A 166 11.35 28.91 -13.26
N GLU A 167 11.02 30.15 -12.91
CA GLU A 167 9.75 30.79 -13.31
C GLU A 167 9.63 30.86 -14.84
N ASP A 168 10.69 31.28 -15.54
CA ASP A 168 10.74 31.30 -17.01
C ASP A 168 10.48 29.91 -17.62
N VAL A 169 10.99 28.84 -17.00
CA VAL A 169 10.77 27.45 -17.45
C VAL A 169 9.33 27.01 -17.20
N GLU A 170 8.74 27.35 -16.05
CA GLU A 170 7.34 27.06 -15.76
C GLU A 170 6.39 27.86 -16.67
N ASP A 171 6.69 29.12 -16.99
CA ASP A 171 5.94 29.92 -17.96
C ASP A 171 5.93 29.27 -19.35
N ILE A 172 7.09 28.80 -19.82
CA ILE A 172 7.18 28.05 -21.08
C ILE A 172 6.36 26.76 -20.97
N THR A 173 6.48 26.02 -19.88
CA THR A 173 5.73 24.77 -19.64
C THR A 173 4.22 25.01 -19.66
N PHE A 174 3.74 26.02 -18.95
CA PHE A 174 2.33 26.39 -18.85
C PHE A 174 1.76 26.76 -20.22
N ASN A 175 2.50 27.52 -21.02
CA ASN A 175 2.09 27.87 -22.38
C ASN A 175 1.97 26.62 -23.28
N LEU A 176 2.89 25.66 -23.16
CA LEU A 176 2.82 24.39 -23.90
C LEU A 176 1.67 23.47 -23.44
N ILE A 177 1.33 23.47 -22.15
CA ILE A 177 0.22 22.66 -21.62
C ILE A 177 -1.13 23.22 -22.10
N ASN A 178 -1.29 24.55 -22.08
CA ASN A 178 -2.54 25.22 -22.44
C ASN A 178 -2.65 25.55 -23.93
N ASP A 179 -1.68 25.12 -24.75
CA ASP A 179 -1.64 25.36 -26.20
C ASP A 179 -1.66 26.87 -26.57
N ILE A 180 -1.06 27.72 -25.72
CA ILE A 180 -0.96 29.17 -25.91
C ILE A 180 0.34 29.49 -26.68
N ASP A 181 0.23 30.19 -27.82
CA ASP A 181 1.37 30.72 -28.58
C ASP A 181 2.50 29.70 -28.88
N ILE A 182 2.13 28.46 -29.24
CA ILE A 182 3.06 27.32 -29.46
C ILE A 182 4.24 27.69 -30.36
N ALA A 183 4.01 28.42 -31.46
CA ALA A 183 5.09 28.78 -32.39
C ALA A 183 6.16 29.69 -31.75
N LYS A 184 5.75 30.62 -30.88
CA LYS A 184 6.68 31.54 -30.20
C LYS A 184 7.46 30.81 -29.12
N THR A 185 6.78 29.95 -28.35
CA THR A 185 7.41 29.17 -27.28
C THR A 185 8.40 28.16 -27.84
N GLU A 186 8.04 27.46 -28.93
CA GLU A 186 8.97 26.56 -29.63
C GLU A 186 10.19 27.30 -30.21
N ALA A 187 10.00 28.51 -30.75
CA ALA A 187 11.12 29.34 -31.19
C ALA A 187 12.03 29.76 -30.02
N ARG A 188 11.47 30.07 -28.84
CA ARG A 188 12.23 30.37 -27.62
C ARG A 188 13.04 29.15 -27.14
N ILE A 189 12.42 27.96 -27.14
CA ILE A 189 13.09 26.70 -26.81
C ILE A 189 14.22 26.40 -27.80
N ALA A 190 13.99 26.59 -29.11
CA ALA A 190 15.00 26.35 -30.13
C ALA A 190 16.22 27.27 -29.99
N LYS A 191 15.99 28.57 -29.70
CA LYS A 191 17.07 29.52 -29.42
C LYS A 191 17.86 29.11 -28.17
N PHE A 192 17.17 28.82 -27.07
CA PHE A 192 17.82 28.39 -25.84
C PHE A 192 18.69 27.14 -26.05
N ARG A 193 18.15 26.16 -26.79
CA ARG A 193 18.87 24.93 -27.13
C ARG A 193 20.11 25.18 -27.98
N GLN A 194 20.06 26.11 -28.93
CA GLN A 194 21.21 26.48 -29.76
C GLN A 194 22.29 27.18 -28.92
N ASP A 195 21.90 28.15 -28.10
CA ASP A 195 22.83 28.95 -27.29
C ASP A 195 23.50 28.11 -26.18
N ASN A 196 22.80 27.11 -25.65
CA ASN A 196 23.24 26.31 -24.51
C ASN A 196 23.60 24.86 -24.87
N ALA A 197 23.70 24.51 -26.15
CA ALA A 197 23.91 23.13 -26.61
C ALA A 197 25.10 22.43 -25.91
N ALA A 198 26.24 23.12 -25.83
CA ALA A 198 27.46 22.57 -25.21
C ALA A 198 27.30 22.32 -23.70
N ILE A 199 26.60 23.22 -22.99
CA ILE A 199 26.34 23.08 -21.55
C ILE A 199 25.36 21.93 -21.30
N ILE A 200 24.31 21.83 -22.13
CA ILE A 200 23.31 20.76 -22.07
C ILE A 200 23.99 19.40 -22.26
N GLU A 201 24.85 19.26 -23.27
CA GLU A 201 25.56 18.00 -23.54
C GLU A 201 26.50 17.60 -22.39
N ALA A 202 27.26 18.55 -21.83
CA ALA A 202 28.12 18.30 -20.68
C ALA A 202 27.33 17.86 -19.43
N ASN A 203 26.16 18.48 -19.19
CA ASN A 203 25.30 18.12 -18.07
C ASN A 203 24.65 16.74 -18.27
N ILE A 204 24.23 16.40 -19.50
CA ILE A 204 23.72 15.06 -19.83
C ILE A 204 24.80 14.01 -19.58
N GLN A 205 26.03 14.20 -20.05
CA GLN A 205 27.12 13.26 -19.81
C GLN A 205 27.42 13.11 -18.31
N ARG A 206 27.39 14.20 -17.55
CA ARG A 206 27.57 14.16 -16.09
C ARG A 206 26.47 13.34 -15.43
N ASP A 207 25.21 13.58 -15.77
CA ASP A 207 24.07 12.87 -15.19
C ASP A 207 24.06 11.38 -15.60
N GLU A 208 24.47 11.05 -16.83
CA GLU A 208 24.66 9.67 -17.29
C GLU A 208 25.78 8.96 -16.52
N SER A 209 26.92 9.62 -16.31
CA SER A 209 28.04 9.08 -15.53
C SER A 209 27.65 8.83 -14.07
N TYR A 210 26.91 9.76 -13.47
CA TYR A 210 26.39 9.64 -12.12
C TYR A 210 25.39 8.49 -12.02
N ALA A 211 24.43 8.40 -12.94
CA ALA A 211 23.47 7.31 -13.01
C ALA A 211 24.14 5.94 -13.19
N SER A 212 25.19 5.86 -14.03
CA SER A 212 25.98 4.63 -14.19
C SER A 212 26.67 4.23 -12.89
N SER A 213 27.30 5.19 -12.20
CA SER A 213 27.97 4.92 -10.92
C SER A 213 27.00 4.47 -9.82
N LEU A 214 25.77 5.00 -9.82
CA LEU A 214 24.74 4.59 -8.88
C LEU A 214 24.26 3.16 -9.16
N ARG A 215 24.03 2.82 -10.45
CA ARG A 215 23.67 1.45 -10.85
C ARG A 215 24.74 0.44 -10.49
N GLU A 216 26.02 0.78 -10.68
CA GLU A 216 27.13 -0.08 -10.30
C GLU A 216 27.16 -0.34 -8.78
N LYS A 217 26.92 0.69 -7.96
CA LYS A 217 26.80 0.54 -6.51
C LYS A 217 25.62 -0.35 -6.12
N GLU A 218 24.44 -0.12 -6.68
CA GLU A 218 23.24 -0.94 -6.42
C GLU A 218 23.46 -2.42 -6.84
N GLU A 219 24.10 -2.65 -7.98
CA GLU A 219 24.47 -4.00 -8.42
C GLU A 219 25.51 -4.63 -7.48
N GLY A 220 26.49 -3.87 -7.01
CA GLY A 220 27.48 -4.32 -6.03
C GLY A 220 26.82 -4.76 -4.72
N GLU A 221 25.93 -3.93 -4.17
CA GLU A 221 25.16 -4.26 -2.95
C GLU A 221 24.26 -5.49 -3.15
N ARG A 222 23.66 -5.65 -4.34
CA ARG A 222 22.87 -6.84 -4.66
C ARG A 222 23.74 -8.10 -4.68
N ARG A 223 24.91 -8.05 -5.31
CA ARG A 223 25.86 -9.17 -5.38
C ARG A 223 26.35 -9.57 -3.98
N GLU A 224 26.70 -8.59 -3.13
CA GLU A 224 27.10 -8.86 -1.75
C GLU A 224 25.97 -9.53 -0.95
N ARG A 225 24.73 -9.09 -1.14
CA ARG A 225 23.55 -9.71 -0.51
C ARG A 225 23.32 -11.14 -0.98
N GLU A 226 23.51 -11.41 -2.26
CA GLU A 226 23.39 -12.77 -2.83
C GLU A 226 24.51 -13.69 -2.33
N GLU A 227 25.75 -13.20 -2.26
CA GLU A 227 26.91 -13.94 -1.75
C GLU A 227 26.76 -14.27 -0.27
N THR A 228 26.32 -13.31 0.54
CA THR A 228 26.07 -13.51 1.97
C THR A 228 24.93 -14.50 2.21
N ALA A 229 23.84 -14.42 1.44
CA ALA A 229 22.75 -15.39 1.49
C ALA A 229 23.22 -16.80 1.08
N ARG A 230 24.06 -16.91 0.04
CA ARG A 230 24.63 -18.18 -0.40
C ARG A 230 25.55 -18.80 0.65
N ARG A 231 26.41 -17.99 1.29
CA ARG A 231 27.28 -18.45 2.37
C ARG A 231 26.47 -18.97 3.55
N LEU A 232 25.44 -18.23 3.97
CA LEU A 232 24.54 -18.66 5.04
C LEU A 232 23.81 -19.98 4.70
N ALA A 233 23.38 -20.15 3.45
CA ALA A 233 22.73 -21.38 3.01
C ALA A 233 23.69 -22.59 3.06
N GLN A 234 24.94 -22.41 2.63
CA GLN A 234 25.98 -23.45 2.73
C GLN A 234 26.26 -23.82 4.19
N GLU A 235 26.41 -22.83 5.07
CA GLU A 235 26.60 -23.04 6.51
C GLU A 235 25.39 -23.78 7.14
N GLU A 236 24.16 -23.51 6.68
CA GLU A 236 22.97 -24.23 7.16
C GLU A 236 22.93 -25.68 6.65
N GLU A 237 23.31 -25.93 5.40
CA GLU A 237 23.40 -27.27 4.82
C GLU A 237 24.45 -28.13 5.53
N GLU A 238 25.65 -27.59 5.75
CA GLU A 238 26.69 -28.25 6.55
C GLU A 238 26.19 -28.58 7.96
N GLN A 239 25.45 -27.67 8.60
CA GLN A 239 24.83 -27.93 9.91
C GLN A 239 23.75 -29.01 9.86
N ARG A 240 23.03 -29.17 8.75
CA ARG A 240 22.07 -30.27 8.58
C ARG A 240 22.80 -31.60 8.46
N ILE A 241 23.85 -31.67 7.64
CA ILE A 241 24.67 -32.88 7.46
C ILE A 241 25.32 -33.30 8.78
N LEU A 242 25.91 -32.36 9.53
CA LEU A 242 26.52 -32.67 10.83
C LEU A 242 25.50 -33.21 11.84
N ARG A 243 24.27 -32.66 11.85
CA ARG A 243 23.18 -33.18 12.71
C ARG A 243 22.75 -34.60 12.31
N GLU A 244 22.78 -34.91 11.02
CA GLU A 244 22.45 -36.24 10.52
C GLU A 244 23.55 -37.26 10.87
N ILE A 245 24.81 -36.89 10.73
CA ILE A 245 25.96 -37.72 11.17
C ILE A 245 25.90 -37.96 12.69
N GLU A 246 25.65 -36.92 13.49
CA GLU A 246 25.50 -37.05 14.96
C GLU A 246 24.35 -38.02 15.30
N ARG A 247 23.22 -37.92 14.58
CA ARG A 247 22.07 -38.82 14.76
C ARG A 247 22.42 -40.26 14.42
N GLN A 248 23.10 -40.52 13.30
CA GLN A 248 23.54 -41.85 12.90
C GLN A 248 24.50 -42.45 13.92
N GLN A 249 25.51 -41.70 14.35
CA GLN A 249 26.44 -42.16 15.39
C GLN A 249 25.76 -42.49 16.72
N LEU A 250 24.69 -41.78 17.08
CA LEU A 250 23.90 -42.11 18.27
C LEU A 250 23.14 -43.43 18.08
N ILE A 251 22.59 -43.68 16.88
CA ILE A 251 21.91 -44.94 16.54
C ILE A 251 22.90 -46.10 16.58
N ASP A 252 24.06 -45.97 15.95
CA ASP A 252 25.09 -47.02 15.94
C ASP A 252 25.56 -47.37 17.36
N LYS A 253 25.71 -46.36 18.23
CA LYS A 253 26.07 -46.56 19.65
C LYS A 253 24.96 -47.26 20.45
N LEU A 254 23.70 -47.08 20.08
CA LEU A 254 22.57 -47.80 20.70
C LEU A 254 22.47 -49.24 20.21
N GLU A 255 22.85 -49.52 18.98
CA GLU A 255 22.85 -50.86 18.39
C GLU A 255 24.01 -51.73 18.92
N HIS A 256 25.21 -51.16 19.06
CA HIS A 256 26.43 -51.91 19.38
C HIS A 256 26.82 -51.90 20.86
N SER A 257 26.02 -51.29 21.75
CA SER A 257 26.36 -51.23 23.18
C SER A 257 25.28 -51.81 24.10
N ASP A 258 25.70 -52.69 25.01
CA ASP A 258 24.83 -53.35 26.01
C ASP A 258 24.49 -52.45 27.22
N LYS A 259 24.67 -51.13 27.11
CA LYS A 259 24.44 -50.17 28.20
C LYS A 259 22.99 -49.67 28.19
N ASP A 260 22.48 -49.28 29.37
CA ASP A 260 21.13 -48.70 29.51
C ASP A 260 20.88 -47.55 28.50
N ALA A 261 20.00 -47.80 27.54
CA ALA A 261 19.67 -46.87 26.45
C ALA A 261 19.24 -45.47 26.95
N ARG A 262 18.53 -45.41 28.09
CA ARG A 262 18.06 -44.16 28.70
C ARG A 262 19.22 -43.27 29.19
N LYS A 263 20.28 -43.86 29.73
CA LYS A 263 21.45 -43.12 30.24
C LYS A 263 22.30 -42.60 29.08
N LEU A 264 22.41 -43.36 27.98
CA LEU A 264 23.16 -42.96 26.79
C LEU A 264 22.52 -41.75 26.08
N VAL A 265 21.20 -41.76 25.89
CA VAL A 265 20.46 -40.64 25.27
C VAL A 265 20.48 -39.40 26.17
N ALA A 266 20.39 -39.58 27.50
CA ALA A 266 20.50 -38.46 28.45
C ALA A 266 21.89 -37.79 28.38
N LYS A 267 22.97 -38.59 28.24
CA LYS A 267 24.33 -38.08 28.08
C LYS A 267 24.53 -37.32 26.75
N SER A 268 24.07 -37.88 25.64
CA SER A 268 24.11 -37.21 24.32
C SER A 268 23.28 -35.91 24.32
N ARG A 269 22.10 -35.90 24.95
CA ARG A 269 21.27 -34.69 25.08
C ARG A 269 21.95 -33.61 25.93
N ALA A 270 22.65 -33.99 26.99
CA ALA A 270 23.43 -33.07 27.83
C ALA A 270 24.64 -32.49 27.09
N GLU A 271 25.36 -33.31 26.33
CA GLU A 271 26.47 -32.87 25.47
C GLU A 271 25.99 -31.91 24.38
N ARG A 272 24.86 -32.20 23.72
CA ARG A 272 24.26 -31.33 22.71
C ARG A 272 23.77 -30.00 23.28
N LEU A 273 23.19 -29.98 24.49
CA LEU A 273 22.82 -28.74 25.20
C LEU A 273 24.05 -27.89 25.52
N LYS A 274 25.15 -28.50 25.97
CA LYS A 274 26.41 -27.79 26.26
C LYS A 274 27.04 -27.21 25.00
N GLN A 275 27.01 -27.94 23.88
CA GLN A 275 27.47 -27.44 22.58
C GLN A 275 26.60 -26.30 22.05
N GLN A 276 25.27 -26.40 22.18
CA GLN A 276 24.34 -25.32 21.82
C GLN A 276 24.56 -24.05 22.66
N GLN A 277 24.78 -24.20 23.98
CA GLN A 277 25.09 -23.07 24.86
C GLN A 277 26.44 -22.43 24.53
N ALA A 278 27.49 -23.21 24.27
CA ALA A 278 28.80 -22.70 23.86
C ALA A 278 28.73 -21.97 22.50
N ARG A 279 27.93 -22.48 21.55
CA ARG A 279 27.73 -21.86 20.23
C ARG A 279 26.87 -20.58 20.31
N ALA A 280 25.86 -20.54 21.17
CA ALA A 280 25.07 -19.34 21.44
C ALA A 280 25.90 -18.24 22.13
N ALA A 281 26.81 -18.62 23.03
CA ALA A 281 27.76 -17.69 23.66
C ALA A 281 28.79 -17.13 22.66
N ALA A 282 29.26 -17.96 21.71
CA ALA A 282 30.16 -17.53 20.64
C ALA A 282 29.48 -16.61 19.61
N LEU A 283 28.24 -16.92 19.21
CA LEU A 283 27.48 -16.12 18.25
C LEU A 283 27.01 -14.77 18.86
N GLY A 284 26.69 -14.74 20.16
CA GLY A 284 26.23 -13.55 20.87
C GLY A 284 27.28 -12.45 21.08
N THR A 285 28.57 -12.75 20.87
CA THR A 285 29.67 -11.78 21.12
C THR A 285 30.02 -10.94 19.88
N THR A 286 29.72 -11.42 18.68
CA THR A 286 30.03 -10.74 17.40
C THR A 286 28.81 -10.07 16.76
N THR A 287 27.63 -10.70 16.75
CA THR A 287 26.45 -10.14 16.07
C THR A 287 25.78 -8.96 16.80
N GLN A 288 25.83 -8.90 18.13
CA GLN A 288 25.23 -7.77 18.86
C GLN A 288 26.04 -6.47 18.77
N ARG A 289 27.37 -6.55 18.59
CA ARG A 289 28.23 -5.36 18.45
C ARG A 289 28.16 -4.74 17.05
N ASP A 290 27.96 -5.56 16.02
CA ASP A 290 27.89 -5.09 14.63
C ASP A 290 26.47 -4.69 14.22
N ALA A 291 25.41 -5.38 14.68
CA ALA A 291 24.03 -4.97 14.42
C ALA A 291 23.70 -3.62 15.08
N SER A 292 24.15 -3.39 16.31
CA SER A 292 23.90 -2.13 17.03
C SER A 292 24.76 -0.97 16.52
N LYS A 293 25.94 -1.24 15.92
CA LYS A 293 26.73 -0.22 15.22
C LYS A 293 26.19 0.06 13.83
N ALA A 294 25.85 -0.94 13.02
CA ALA A 294 25.30 -0.77 11.67
C ALA A 294 23.95 -0.04 11.65
N ILE A 295 23.10 -0.27 12.67
CA ILE A 295 21.85 0.50 12.84
C ILE A 295 22.15 1.97 13.21
N ARG A 296 23.20 2.23 14.00
CA ARG A 296 23.62 3.60 14.36
C ARG A 296 24.32 4.32 13.21
N THR A 297 25.08 3.65 12.35
CA THR A 297 25.69 4.27 11.16
C THR A 297 24.65 4.60 10.09
N ARG A 298 23.59 3.79 9.94
CA ARG A 298 22.44 4.14 9.09
C ARG A 298 21.65 5.34 9.62
N ALA A 299 21.44 5.40 10.93
CA ALA A 299 20.75 6.53 11.57
C ALA A 299 21.58 7.83 11.59
N ALA A 300 22.91 7.74 11.50
CA ALA A 300 23.79 8.91 11.45
C ALA A 300 23.97 9.51 10.04
N GLN A 301 23.51 8.84 8.99
CA GLN A 301 23.58 9.32 7.60
C GLN A 301 22.29 9.98 7.10
N SER A 302 21.18 9.87 7.83
CA SER A 302 19.99 10.69 7.63
C SER A 302 20.12 11.96 8.47
N THR A 303 20.36 13.11 7.84
CA THR A 303 20.46 14.44 8.47
C THR A 303 19.15 14.97 9.06
N ILE A 304 18.15 14.10 9.25
CA ILE A 304 16.83 14.44 9.79
C ILE A 304 16.53 13.37 10.85
N PRO A 305 16.50 13.72 12.15
CA PRO A 305 16.04 12.81 13.19
C PRO A 305 14.58 12.44 12.92
N ASP A 306 14.28 11.15 12.75
CA ASP A 306 12.90 10.68 12.66
C ASP A 306 12.18 10.99 13.98
N PRO A 307 11.11 11.81 13.98
CA PRO A 307 10.33 12.06 15.18
C PRO A 307 9.66 10.74 15.62
N PRO A 308 9.60 10.45 16.95
CA PRO A 308 8.95 9.26 17.44
C PRO A 308 7.49 9.23 16.99
N HIS A 309 6.99 8.05 16.62
CA HIS A 309 5.58 7.87 16.25
C HIS A 309 4.69 8.35 17.39
N VAL A 310 4.06 9.51 17.20
CA VAL A 310 3.01 10.02 18.07
C VAL A 310 1.72 9.34 17.60
N PRO A 311 1.05 8.51 18.44
CA PRO A 311 -0.29 8.03 18.13
C PRO A 311 -1.19 9.21 17.78
N LEU A 312 -2.11 9.04 16.84
CA LEU A 312 -3.00 10.10 16.37
C LEU A 312 -3.67 10.80 17.57
N GLN A 313 -3.17 11.99 17.91
CA GLN A 313 -3.76 12.90 18.89
C GLN A 313 -4.74 13.78 18.12
N ASP A 314 -5.95 13.26 17.86
CA ASP A 314 -7.05 14.15 17.54
C ASP A 314 -7.39 14.95 18.79
N ASP A 315 -7.50 16.27 18.66
CA ASP A 315 -8.08 17.17 19.66
C ASP A 315 -9.61 16.95 19.75
N TRP A 316 -10.01 15.70 19.98
CA TRP A 316 -11.41 15.32 20.09
C TRP A 316 -11.95 15.78 21.44
N TYR A 317 -12.82 16.78 21.41
CA TYR A 317 -13.51 17.26 22.60
C TYR A 317 -14.50 16.20 23.11
N ALA A 318 -14.12 15.51 24.20
CA ALA A 318 -14.88 14.40 24.79
C ALA A 318 -15.99 14.85 25.77
N TYR A 319 -16.28 16.15 25.85
CA TYR A 319 -17.29 16.77 26.74
C TYR A 319 -17.10 16.44 28.23
N GLU A 320 -15.86 16.18 28.64
CA GLU A 320 -15.47 15.79 30.01
C GLU A 320 -15.77 16.87 31.06
N ASP A 321 -15.87 18.12 30.63
CA ASP A 321 -16.23 19.29 31.44
C ASP A 321 -17.73 19.39 31.74
N LYS A 322 -18.58 18.71 30.97
CA LYS A 322 -20.05 18.79 31.09
C LYS A 322 -20.65 17.75 32.03
N PHE A 323 -19.89 16.73 32.43
CA PHE A 323 -20.39 15.69 33.34
C PHE A 323 -19.28 15.11 34.23
N THR A 324 -19.66 14.63 35.41
CA THR A 324 -18.75 13.86 36.29
C THR A 324 -19.41 12.52 36.63
N LEU A 325 -18.73 11.41 36.35
CA LEU A 325 -19.27 10.09 36.66
C LEU A 325 -19.20 9.82 38.18
N ARG A 326 -20.34 9.47 38.79
CA ARG A 326 -20.40 9.10 40.21
C ARG A 326 -19.83 7.70 40.41
N SER A 327 -18.73 7.59 41.14
CA SER A 327 -18.02 6.33 41.46
C SER A 327 -18.75 5.38 42.43
N GLY A 328 -19.97 5.72 42.84
CA GLY A 328 -20.83 4.90 43.71
C GLY A 328 -21.66 3.83 42.99
N GLY A 329 -21.49 3.68 41.68
CA GLY A 329 -22.22 2.71 40.85
C GLY A 329 -23.66 3.14 40.57
N TYR A 330 -24.07 3.04 39.32
CA TYR A 330 -25.47 3.17 38.91
C TYR A 330 -26.14 1.80 38.98
N TYR A 331 -27.37 1.73 39.49
CA TYR A 331 -28.15 0.50 39.47
C TYR A 331 -28.86 0.39 38.12
N ASP A 332 -28.29 -0.41 37.23
CA ASP A 332 -28.91 -0.80 35.98
C ASP A 332 -29.13 -2.34 35.98
N PRO A 333 -30.38 -2.82 35.90
CA PRO A 333 -30.72 -4.24 35.89
C PRO A 333 -29.99 -5.07 34.83
N ILE A 334 -29.62 -4.46 33.70
CA ILE A 334 -28.94 -5.16 32.60
C ILE A 334 -27.43 -5.28 32.89
N SER A 335 -26.80 -4.19 33.36
CA SER A 335 -25.39 -4.20 33.78
C SER A 335 -25.11 -5.09 35.00
N GLU A 336 -26.11 -5.37 35.83
CA GLU A 336 -25.94 -6.17 37.04
C GLU A 336 -25.64 -7.64 36.73
N ALA A 337 -26.20 -8.17 35.63
CA ALA A 337 -25.90 -9.51 35.13
C ALA A 337 -24.41 -9.67 34.76
N VAL A 338 -23.78 -8.62 34.23
CA VAL A 338 -22.34 -8.60 33.90
C VAL A 338 -21.45 -8.40 35.14
N ARG A 339 -21.96 -7.72 36.18
CA ARG A 339 -21.28 -7.60 37.48
C ARG A 339 -21.33 -8.89 38.30
N ARG A 340 -22.40 -9.68 38.17
CA ARG A 340 -22.58 -10.98 38.86
C ARG A 340 -21.89 -12.15 38.14
N ASP A 341 -21.41 -11.97 36.91
CA ASP A 341 -20.69 -13.00 36.14
C ASP A 341 -19.24 -13.17 36.66
N ALA A 342 -19.01 -14.23 37.42
CA ALA A 342 -17.70 -14.56 38.00
C ALA A 342 -16.72 -15.17 36.97
N ASP A 343 -17.24 -15.75 35.89
CA ASP A 343 -16.44 -16.45 34.87
C ASP A 343 -15.91 -15.49 33.79
N GLY A 344 -16.31 -14.22 33.82
CA GLY A 344 -15.80 -13.16 32.94
C GLY A 344 -16.15 -13.36 31.45
N ILE A 345 -17.08 -14.27 31.15
CA ILE A 345 -17.48 -14.62 29.78
C ILE A 345 -18.18 -13.41 29.14
N MET A 346 -18.99 -12.69 29.90
CA MET A 346 -19.64 -11.46 29.45
C MET A 346 -18.71 -10.23 29.43
N ARG A 347 -17.45 -10.36 29.87
CA ARG A 347 -16.42 -9.31 29.80
C ARG A 347 -15.39 -9.53 28.68
N ALA A 348 -15.60 -10.57 27.86
CA ALA A 348 -14.72 -10.86 26.73
C ALA A 348 -14.67 -9.67 25.75
N GLY A 349 -13.46 -9.26 25.36
CA GLY A 349 -13.25 -8.13 24.43
C GLY A 349 -12.99 -6.77 25.09
N GLY A 350 -12.72 -6.72 26.39
CA GLY A 350 -12.41 -5.46 27.10
C GLY A 350 -13.65 -4.67 27.51
N TYR A 351 -14.79 -5.35 27.66
CA TYR A 351 -16.05 -4.73 28.07
C TYR A 351 -15.98 -4.29 29.55
N VAL A 352 -16.00 -2.98 29.77
CA VAL A 352 -16.03 -2.32 31.08
C VAL A 352 -17.39 -1.61 31.21
N VAL A 353 -18.04 -1.79 32.37
CA VAL A 353 -19.43 -1.30 32.58
C VAL A 353 -19.44 0.22 32.70
N GLU A 354 -18.42 0.78 33.34
CA GLU A 354 -18.23 2.20 33.55
C GLU A 354 -18.11 2.96 32.21
N ASP A 355 -17.41 2.42 31.23
CA ASP A 355 -17.22 3.01 29.89
C ASP A 355 -18.54 3.16 29.12
N ILE A 356 -19.51 2.27 29.38
CA ILE A 356 -20.81 2.29 28.71
C ILE A 356 -21.69 3.39 29.29
N TRP A 357 -21.65 3.56 30.61
CA TRP A 357 -22.33 4.66 31.27
C TRP A 357 -21.73 6.00 30.84
N GLU A 358 -20.41 6.07 30.77
CA GLU A 358 -19.72 7.25 30.26
C GLU A 358 -20.11 7.55 28.81
N ARG A 359 -20.13 6.53 27.94
CA ARG A 359 -20.54 6.70 26.54
C ARG A 359 -21.99 7.14 26.41
N ALA A 360 -22.90 6.59 27.20
CA ALA A 360 -24.31 6.95 27.19
C ALA A 360 -24.54 8.42 27.62
N ILE A 361 -23.88 8.84 28.69
CA ILE A 361 -23.92 10.23 29.17
C ILE A 361 -23.29 11.16 28.13
N ARG A 362 -22.13 10.79 27.55
CA ARG A 362 -21.46 11.57 26.50
C ARG A 362 -22.36 11.77 25.28
N THR A 363 -23.06 10.73 24.82
CA THR A 363 -24.02 10.86 23.70
C THR A 363 -25.23 11.73 24.05
N ALA A 364 -25.73 11.66 25.28
CA ALA A 364 -26.84 12.50 25.71
C ALA A 364 -26.43 13.97 25.76
N VAL A 365 -25.24 14.26 26.31
CA VAL A 365 -24.67 15.62 26.42
C VAL A 365 -24.32 16.21 25.05
N ALA A 366 -23.75 15.41 24.15
CA ALA A 366 -23.43 15.84 22.79
C ALA A 366 -24.68 16.25 21.99
N GLY A 367 -25.86 15.70 22.33
CA GLY A 367 -27.12 16.05 21.70
C GLY A 367 -27.78 17.33 22.21
N LEU A 368 -27.34 17.87 23.36
CA LEU A 368 -27.97 19.05 23.97
C LEU A 368 -27.71 20.34 23.20
N ASP A 369 -26.58 20.44 22.51
CA ASP A 369 -26.21 21.62 21.71
C ASP A 369 -26.78 21.58 20.27
N ILE A 370 -27.49 20.50 19.92
CA ILE A 370 -28.13 20.38 18.61
C ILE A 370 -29.48 21.08 18.66
N LEU A 371 -29.51 22.32 18.19
CA LEU A 371 -30.74 23.08 17.99
C LEU A 371 -31.69 22.32 17.04
N PRO A 372 -33.01 22.30 17.30
CA PRO A 372 -33.96 21.81 16.31
C PRO A 372 -33.82 22.63 15.03
N LEU A 373 -34.00 22.00 13.87
CA LEU A 373 -33.94 22.66 12.56
C LEU A 373 -34.97 23.80 12.48
N SER A 374 -34.59 25.01 12.86
CA SER A 374 -35.39 26.21 12.68
C SER A 374 -35.20 26.70 11.25
N GLY A 375 -36.20 26.50 10.39
CA GLY A 375 -36.18 27.05 9.03
C GLY A 375 -36.82 26.22 7.93
N PHE A 376 -37.31 25.01 8.20
CA PHE A 376 -38.18 24.34 7.24
C PHE A 376 -39.62 24.82 7.42
N PRO A 377 -40.28 25.32 6.36
CA PRO A 377 -41.70 25.63 6.44
C PRO A 377 -42.42 24.34 6.81
N ILE A 378 -43.22 24.38 7.88
CA ILE A 378 -44.21 23.37 8.16
C ILE A 378 -45.08 23.33 6.91
N LYS A 379 -44.92 22.31 6.07
CA LYS A 379 -45.96 21.99 5.09
C LYS A 379 -47.17 21.64 5.93
N GLU A 380 -48.11 22.57 6.04
CA GLU A 380 -49.46 22.26 6.48
C GLU A 380 -49.89 21.04 5.67
N ALA A 381 -49.99 19.91 6.35
CA ALA A 381 -50.54 18.71 5.76
C ALA A 381 -51.97 19.06 5.36
N THR A 382 -52.20 19.29 4.07
CA THR A 382 -53.53 19.33 3.49
C THR A 382 -54.30 18.12 4.01
N PRO A 383 -55.49 18.30 4.60
CA PRO A 383 -56.25 17.18 5.13
C PRO A 383 -56.70 16.33 3.94
N GLN A 384 -55.98 15.25 3.65
CA GLN A 384 -56.52 14.16 2.87
C GLN A 384 -57.60 13.52 3.72
N ALA A 385 -58.83 13.55 3.21
CA ALA A 385 -59.99 12.93 3.79
C ALA A 385 -59.69 11.48 4.17
N THR A 386 -59.48 11.23 5.47
CA THR A 386 -59.42 9.88 6.00
C THR A 386 -60.85 9.39 6.17
N ALA A 387 -61.24 8.46 5.31
CA ALA A 387 -62.37 7.59 5.56
C ALA A 387 -62.22 6.94 6.95
N ALA A 388 -63.30 7.02 7.70
CA ALA A 388 -63.47 6.57 9.07
C ALA A 388 -62.88 5.18 9.36
N ARG A 389 -62.14 5.07 10.47
CA ARG A 389 -62.21 3.94 11.40
C ARG A 389 -61.96 4.43 12.82
N ASP A 390 -63.04 4.41 13.59
CA ASP A 390 -63.14 4.70 15.02
C ASP A 390 -62.24 3.77 15.84
N VAL A 391 -61.51 4.31 16.82
CA VAL A 391 -61.39 3.73 18.17
C VAL A 391 -61.14 4.86 19.16
N ASP A 392 -62.16 5.15 19.96
CA ASP A 392 -62.17 6.09 21.07
C ASP A 392 -61.27 5.63 22.23
N VAL A 393 -60.51 6.56 22.83
CA VAL A 393 -60.05 6.43 24.21
C VAL A 393 -60.21 7.79 24.89
N GLU A 394 -61.36 7.97 25.55
CA GLU A 394 -61.62 9.04 26.51
C GLU A 394 -60.79 8.81 27.78
N MET A 395 -59.98 9.79 28.18
CA MET A 395 -59.41 9.88 29.52
C MET A 395 -60.33 10.74 30.38
N VAL A 396 -61.24 10.08 31.09
CA VAL A 396 -62.06 10.68 32.15
C VAL A 396 -61.13 11.01 33.32
N GLY A 397 -61.04 12.30 33.66
CA GLY A 397 -60.44 12.74 34.91
C GLY A 397 -61.41 12.68 36.09
N VAL A 398 -60.82 13.00 37.25
CA VAL A 398 -61.44 13.51 38.50
C VAL A 398 -61.89 12.40 39.48
N PRO A 399 -61.91 12.63 40.81
CA PRO A 399 -61.10 13.47 41.72
C PRO A 399 -60.56 12.69 42.95
N GLY A 400 -59.70 13.33 43.75
CA GLY A 400 -59.45 12.95 45.15
C GLY A 400 -58.09 13.34 45.66
#